data_AF-A0A380N051-F1
#
_entry.id   AF-A0A380N051-F1
#
_cell.length_a   1.000
_cell.length_b   1.000
_cell.length_c   1.000
_cell.angle_alpha   90.00
_cell.angle_beta   90.00
_cell.angle_gamma   90.00
#
_symmetry.space_group_name_H-M   'P 1'
#
loop_
_entity.id
_entity.type
_entity.pdbx_description
1 polymer ?
#
loop_
_entity_poly.entity_id
_entity_poly.type
_entity_poly.pdbx_seq_one_letter_code
_entity_poly.pdbx_strand_id
1 'polypeptide(L)' 'MKHSGKVLSREQLLDQAWGDDGEIADRAVDVSVRRLRKAFEDQGYDLPISTVRELGYRLDKIDIAGEVEK' A
#
# COMPACT_ATOMS: atom_id res chain seq x y z
N MET A 1 -1.40 -12.21 6.01
CA MET A 1 -0.79 -10.89 5.71
C MET A 1 0.51 -10.76 6.49
N LYS A 2 1.68 -10.67 5.83
CA LYS A 2 3.00 -10.78 6.50
C LYS A 2 3.53 -9.46 7.11
N HIS A 3 2.94 -8.31 6.78
CA HIS A 3 3.44 -6.98 7.19
C HIS A 3 2.37 -5.98 7.66
N SER A 4 1.18 -6.44 8.05
CA SER A 4 0.11 -5.56 8.55
C SER A 4 0.57 -4.73 9.76
N GLY A 5 0.41 -3.41 9.68
CA GLY A 5 0.77 -2.47 10.76
C GLY A 5 2.22 -1.98 10.76
N LYS A 6 3.09 -2.47 9.88
CA LYS A 6 4.48 -1.97 9.77
C LYS A 6 4.56 -0.81 8.77
N VAL A 7 5.27 0.25 9.15
CA VAL A 7 5.65 1.32 8.22
C VAL A 7 6.79 0.80 7.36
N LEU A 8 6.63 0.87 6.06
CA LEU A 8 7.64 0.52 5.07
C LEU A 8 8.08 1.78 4.34
N SER A 9 9.39 2.00 4.29
CA SER A 9 9.97 3.10 3.53
C SER A 9 9.86 2.86 2.03
N ARG A 10 9.94 3.93 1.23
CA ARG A 10 9.81 3.84 -0.22
C ARG A 10 10.85 2.91 -0.84
N GLU A 11 12.09 3.00 -0.36
CA GLU A 11 13.19 2.11 -0.74
C GLU A 11 12.89 0.64 -0.40
N GLN A 12 12.30 0.37 0.76
CA GLN A 12 11.92 -1.00 1.16
C GLN A 12 10.75 -1.55 0.34
N LEU A 13 9.82 -0.69 -0.09
CA LEU A 13 8.73 -1.07 -0.98
C LEU A 13 9.23 -1.30 -2.40
N LEU A 14 10.18 -0.49 -2.86
CA LEU A 14 10.88 -0.67 -4.13
C LEU A 14 11.61 -2.01 -4.17
N ASP A 15 12.48 -2.26 -3.19
CA ASP A 15 13.27 -3.48 -3.07
C ASP A 15 12.38 -4.74 -3.04
N GLN A 16 11.30 -4.74 -2.25
CA GLN A 16 10.43 -5.90 -2.11
C GLN A 16 9.50 -6.15 -3.31
N ALA A 17 9.08 -5.11 -4.04
CA ALA A 17 8.12 -5.26 -5.13
C ALA A 17 8.78 -5.33 -6.52
N TRP A 18 9.97 -4.75 -6.69
CA TRP A 18 10.67 -4.67 -7.97
C TRP A 18 12.11 -5.21 -7.95
N GLY A 19 12.75 -5.39 -6.79
CA GLY A 19 14.12 -5.92 -6.71
C GLY A 19 15.18 -5.01 -7.35
N ASP A 20 16.29 -5.60 -7.83
CA ASP A 20 17.43 -4.92 -8.47
C ASP A 20 17.17 -4.55 -9.95
N ASP A 21 15.92 -4.69 -10.44
CA ASP A 21 15.55 -4.29 -11.79
C ASP A 21 15.63 -2.77 -11.91
N GLY A 22 16.73 -2.35 -12.54
CA GLY A 22 17.29 -1.02 -12.60
C GLY A 22 16.32 0.13 -12.87
N GLU A 23 16.69 1.28 -12.30
CA GLU A 23 16.15 2.61 -12.60
C GLU A 23 14.68 2.86 -12.27
N ILE A 24 14.03 1.99 -11.50
CA ILE A 24 12.70 2.26 -10.99
C ILE A 24 12.78 3.32 -9.88
N ALA A 25 12.71 4.58 -10.31
CA ALA A 25 12.69 5.74 -9.44
C ALA A 25 11.50 5.69 -8.47
N ASP A 26 11.65 6.31 -7.30
CA ASP A 26 10.65 6.55 -6.24
C ASP A 26 9.20 6.75 -6.74
N ARG A 27 9.06 7.36 -7.92
CA ARG A 27 7.79 7.59 -8.61
C ARG A 27 7.00 6.31 -8.97
N ALA A 28 7.63 5.16 -9.13
CA ALA A 28 6.92 3.91 -9.44
C ALA A 28 6.11 3.38 -8.26
N VAL A 29 6.56 3.62 -7.04
CA VAL A 29 5.80 3.32 -5.82
C VAL A 29 4.53 4.17 -5.80
N ASP A 30 4.66 5.48 -6.02
CA ASP A 30 3.52 6.39 -6.09
C ASP A 30 2.54 6.01 -7.20
N VAL A 31 3.01 5.63 -8.39
CA VAL A 31 2.14 5.17 -9.49
C VAL A 31 1.39 3.89 -9.11
N SER A 32 2.07 2.94 -8.47
CA SER A 32 1.47 1.67 -8.08
C SER A 32 0.46 1.84 -6.95
N VAL A 33 0.76 2.68 -5.94
CA VAL A 33 -0.18 3.06 -4.90
C VAL A 33 -1.40 3.77 -5.49
N ARG A 34 -1.22 4.67 -6.47
CA ARG A 34 -2.33 5.33 -7.18
C ARG A 34 -3.20 4.34 -7.96
N ARG A 35 -2.58 3.39 -8.67
CA ARG A 35 -3.32 2.34 -9.40
C ARG A 35 -4.11 1.45 -8.44
N LEU A 36 -3.51 1.07 -7.31
CA LEU A 36 -4.20 0.30 -6.27
C LEU A 36 -5.36 1.10 -5.67
N ARG A 37 -5.19 2.40 -5.39
CA ARG A 37 -6.29 3.25 -4.88
C ARG A 37 -7.45 3.27 -5.85
N LYS A 38 -7.17 3.50 -7.13
CA LYS A 38 -8.20 3.53 -8.16
C LYS A 38 -8.94 2.19 -8.30
N ALA A 39 -8.21 1.07 -8.30
CA ALA A 39 -8.81 -0.26 -8.39
C ALA A 39 -9.69 -0.63 -7.18
N PHE A 40 -9.40 -0.06 -6.01
CA PHE A 40 -10.23 -0.20 -4.80
C PHE A 40 -11.44 0.73 -4.84
N GLU A 41 -11.26 1.99 -5.25
CA GLU A 41 -12.35 2.96 -5.48
C GLU A 41 -13.39 2.43 -6.48
N ASP A 42 -12.94 1.85 -7.60
CA ASP A 42 -13.81 1.22 -8.61
C ASP A 42 -14.65 0.07 -8.02
N GLN A 43 -14.19 -0.56 -6.93
CA GLN A 43 -14.90 -1.61 -6.22
C GLN A 43 -15.69 -1.10 -5.00
N GLY A 44 -15.68 0.22 -4.75
CA GLY A 44 -16.35 0.83 -3.60
C GLY A 44 -15.64 0.62 -2.26
N TYR A 45 -14.36 0.27 -2.27
CA TYR A 45 -13.56 0.09 -1.07
C TYR A 45 -12.51 1.20 -0.94
N ASP A 46 -12.20 1.56 0.30
CA ASP A 46 -11.04 2.39 0.59
C ASP A 46 -9.77 1.54 0.64
N LEU A 47 -8.69 2.05 0.05
CA LEU A 47 -7.40 1.37 0.10
C LEU A 47 -6.82 1.55 1.52
N PRO A 48 -6.52 0.46 2.26
CA PRO A 48 -6.01 0.50 3.64
C PRO A 48 -4.52 0.88 3.70
N ILE A 49 -4.10 1.87 2.92
CA ILE A 49 -2.71 2.33 2.88
C ILE A 49 -2.64 3.76 3.37
N SER A 50 -2.13 3.93 4.58
CA SER A 50 -1.81 5.24 5.14
C SER A 50 -0.46 5.73 4.65
N THR A 51 -0.40 6.99 4.23
CA THR A 51 0.85 7.68 3.94
C THR A 51 1.42 8.28 5.22
N VAL A 52 2.59 7.81 5.65
CA VAL A 52 3.30 8.38 6.79
C VAL A 52 4.34 9.34 6.24
N ARG A 53 4.07 10.64 6.40
CA ARG A 53 4.94 11.72 5.91
C ARG A 53 6.37 11.48 6.42
N GLU A 54 7.35 11.64 5.53
CA GLU A 54 8.79 11.49 5.81
C GLU A 54 9.27 10.05 6.13
N LEU A 55 8.37 9.07 6.32
CA LEU A 55 8.73 7.68 6.65
C LEU A 55 8.37 6.66 5.55
N GLY A 56 7.26 6.85 4.83
CA GLY A 56 6.83 5.95 3.76
C GLY A 56 5.33 5.62 3.81
N TYR A 57 4.99 4.34 3.62
CA TYR A 57 3.61 3.87 3.60
C TYR A 57 3.39 2.78 4.64
N ARG A 58 2.21 2.75 5.24
CA ARG A 58 1.78 1.71 6.16
C ARG A 58 0.56 1.02 5.59
N LEU A 59 0.60 -0.31 5.57
CA LEU A 59 -0.59 -1.12 5.31
C LEU A 59 -1.34 -1.27 6.64
N ASP A 60 -2.45 -0.54 6.77
CA ASP A 60 -3.38 -0.71 7.87
C ASP A 60 -4.18 -2.02 7.67
N LYS A 61 -4.73 -2.55 8.75
CA LYS A 61 -5.67 -3.66 8.61
C LYS A 61 -6.89 -3.13 7.87
N ILE A 62 -7.32 -3.85 6.84
CA ILE A 62 -8.68 -3.70 6.34
C ILE A 62 -9.57 -4.24 7.45
N ASP A 63 -10.10 -3.35 8.27
CA ASP A 63 -11.32 -3.66 9.02
C ASP A 63 -12.43 -3.71 7.99
N ILE A 64 -12.62 -4.90 7.41
CA ILE A 64 -13.90 -5.26 6.81
C ILE A 64 -14.90 -5.37 7.97
N ALA A 65 -15.25 -4.24 8.57
CA ALA A 65 -16.41 -4.09 9.43
C ALA A 65 -17.67 -4.09 8.54
N GLY A 66 -17.84 -5.18 7.79
CA GLY A 66 -19.14 -5.69 7.43
C GLY A 66 -19.45 -6.76 8.47
N GLU A 67 -20.20 -6.36 9.48
CA GLU A 67 -20.93 -7.27 10.36
C GLU A 67 -21.61 -8.35 9.50
N VAL A 68 -21.14 -9.59 9.62
CA VAL A 68 -22.09 -10.72 9.61
C VAL A 68 -22.37 -11.03 11.07
N GLU A 69 -23.42 -10.37 11.53
CA GLU A 69 -24.17 -10.70 12.73
C GLU A 69 -24.35 -12.22 12.85
N LYS A 70 -23.86 -12.79 13.95
CA LYS A 70 -24.59 -13.82 14.71
C LYS A 70 -24.05 -14.00 16.12
#